data_AF-A0A1A8UMU4-F1
#
_entry.id   AF-A0A1A8UMU4-F1
#
_cell.length_a   1.000
_cell.length_b   1.000
_cell.length_c   1.000
_cell.angle_alpha   90.00
_cell.angle_beta   90.00
_cell.angle_gamma   90.00
#
_symmetry.space_group_name_H-M   'P 1'
#
loop_
_entity.id
_entity.type
_entity.pdbx_description
1 polymer ?
#
loop_
_entity_poly.entity_id
_entity_poly.type
_entity_poly.pdbx_seq_one_letter_code
_entity_poly.pdbx_strand_id
1 'polypeptide(L)' 'MDRTRTRTRYFTPSEVAAHNTTSDLWVSFLGKVFDLSPLVACFQGDPLLLPIP' A
#
# COMPACT_ATOMS: atom_id res chain seq x y z
N MET A 1 -18.09 -4.90 -24.51
CA MET A 1 -17.26 -4.37 -23.42
C MET A 1 -16.54 -5.54 -22.77
N ASP A 2 -15.22 -5.59 -22.92
CA ASP A 2 -14.36 -6.66 -22.43
C ASP A 2 -14.28 -6.64 -20.89
N ARG A 3 -14.68 -7.74 -20.25
CA ARG A 3 -14.54 -7.96 -18.80
C ARG A 3 -13.32 -8.85 -18.63
N THR A 4 -12.11 -8.29 -18.71
CA THR A 4 -10.91 -9.01 -18.30
C THR A 4 -11.03 -9.34 -16.81
N ARG A 5 -11.42 -10.58 -16.51
CA ARG A 5 -11.46 -11.13 -15.16
C ARG A 5 -10.02 -11.20 -14.64
N THR A 6 -9.53 -10.13 -14.04
CA THR A 6 -8.27 -10.16 -13.31
C THR A 6 -8.46 -11.10 -12.12
N ARG A 7 -7.65 -12.15 -12.06
CA ARG A 7 -7.62 -13.01 -10.86
C ARG A 7 -7.22 -12.14 -9.69
N THR A 8 -8.01 -12.17 -8.62
CA THR A 8 -7.64 -11.56 -7.35
C THR A 8 -6.34 -12.17 -6.88
N ARG A 9 -5.30 -11.34 -6.74
CA ARG A 9 -4.02 -11.75 -6.16
C ARG A 9 -4.14 -11.69 -4.64
N TYR A 10 -3.71 -12.76 -3.98
CA TYR A 10 -3.60 -12.83 -2.53
C TYR A 10 -2.13 -12.65 -2.14
N PHE A 11 -1.92 -12.09 -0.95
CA PHE A 11 -0.59 -11.84 -0.39
C PHE A 11 -0.53 -12.44 1.01
N THR A 12 0.64 -12.98 1.35
CA THR A 12 0.95 -13.44 2.69
C THR A 12 1.30 -12.24 3.59
N PRO A 13 1.15 -12.37 4.92
CA PRO A 13 1.56 -11.31 5.84
C PRO A 13 3.03 -10.92 5.70
N SER A 14 3.92 -11.89 5.45
CA SER A 14 5.36 -11.65 5.26
C SER A 14 5.67 -10.86 4.00
N GLU A 15 4.94 -11.11 2.90
CA GLU A 15 5.09 -10.32 1.67
C GLU A 15 4.67 -8.87 1.92
N VAL A 16 3.51 -8.64 2.56
CA VAL A 16 3.04 -7.27 2.85
C VAL A 16 4.00 -6.54 3.81
N ALA A 17 4.51 -7.23 4.83
CA ALA A 17 5.41 -6.65 5.83
C ALA A 17 6.77 -6.22 5.26
N ALA A 18 7.19 -6.74 4.11
CA ALA A 18 8.42 -6.32 3.43
C ALA A 18 8.31 -4.90 2.83
N HIS A 19 7.10 -4.42 2.56
CA HIS A 19 6.82 -3.11 1.98
C HIS A 19 6.47 -2.09 3.08
N ASN A 20 7.48 -1.68 3.86
CA ASN A 20 7.31 -0.88 5.07
C ASN A 20 8.09 0.45 5.07
N THR A 21 8.42 0.97 3.89
CA THR A 21 9.17 2.23 3.74
C THR A 21 8.30 3.30 3.09
N THR A 22 8.65 4.58 3.24
CA THR A 22 7.87 5.67 2.60
C THR A 22 7.85 5.60 1.09
N SER A 23 8.90 5.06 0.46
CA SER A 23 8.97 4.83 -0.99
C SER A 23 8.27 3.57 -1.48
N ASP A 24 7.96 2.63 -0.57
CA ASP A 24 7.37 1.33 -0.86
C ASP A 24 6.53 0.90 0.35
N LEU A 25 5.31 1.43 0.42
CA LEU A 25 4.44 1.38 1.60
C LEU A 25 3.17 0.60 1.31
N TRP A 26 3.05 -0.60 1.87
CA TRP A 26 1.82 -1.40 1.77
C TRP A 26 1.11 -1.51 3.12
N VAL A 27 -0.22 -1.52 3.07
CA VAL A 27 -1.06 -1.70 4.25
C VAL A 27 -2.12 -2.76 3.96
N SER A 28 -2.26 -3.72 4.88
CA SER A 28 -3.42 -4.61 4.91
C SER A 28 -4.54 -4.00 5.76
N PHE A 29 -5.68 -3.69 5.16
CA PHE A 29 -6.85 -3.15 5.84
C PHE A 29 -8.13 -3.83 5.35
N LEU A 30 -8.95 -4.34 6.29
CA LEU A 30 -10.22 -5.03 6.01
C LEU A 30 -10.10 -6.15 4.95
N GLY A 31 -9.04 -6.96 5.06
CA GLY A 31 -8.82 -8.10 4.16
C GLY A 31 -8.33 -7.74 2.76
N LYS A 32 -7.94 -6.50 2.52
CA LYS A 32 -7.34 -6.03 1.27
C LYS A 32 -5.95 -5.47 1.51
N VAL A 33 -5.09 -5.57 0.50
CA VAL A 33 -3.76 -4.96 0.49
C VAL A 33 -3.81 -3.73 -0.40
N PHE A 34 -3.30 -2.61 0.11
CA PHE A 34 -3.21 -1.33 -0.58
C PHE A 34 -1.74 -0.93 -0.70
N ASP A 35 -1.32 -0.62 -1.91
CA ASP A 35 -0.07 0.10 -2.16
C ASP A 35 -0.35 1.60 -2.02
N LEU A 36 0.24 2.21 -1.00
CA LEU A 36 0.09 3.63 -0.68
C LEU A 36 1.27 4.47 -1.18
N SER A 37 2.27 3.87 -1.82
CA SER A 37 3.44 4.59 -2.34
C SER A 37 3.06 5.76 -3.27
N PRO A 38 2.06 5.64 -4.17
CA PRO A 38 1.59 6.78 -4.96
C PRO A 38 0.99 7.91 -4.12
N LEU A 39 0.33 7.57 -3.01
CA LEU A 39 -0.24 8.56 -2.09
C LEU A 39 0.88 9.31 -1.37
N VAL A 40 1.89 8.58 -0.87
CA VAL A 40 3.05 9.19 -0.21
C VAL A 40 3.78 10.16 -1.15
N ALA A 41 3.95 9.79 -2.42
CA ALA A 41 4.54 10.66 -3.44
C ALA A 41 3.74 11.96 -3.65
N CYS A 42 2.40 11.89 -3.65
CA CYS A 42 1.55 13.09 -3.79
C CYS A 42 1.64 14.05 -2.60
N PHE A 43 1.93 13.56 -1.40
CA PHE A 43 1.96 14.32 -0.14
C PHE A 43 3.35 14.45 0.46
N GLN A 44 4.40 14.35 -0.37
CA GLN A 44 5.77 14.37 0.12
C GLN A 44 6.07 15.64 0.94
N GLY A 45 6.63 15.46 2.14
CA GLY A 45 6.93 16.57 3.07
C GLY A 45 5.76 16.98 3.98
N ASP A 46 4.59 16.36 3.85
CA ASP A 46 3.47 16.58 4.77
C ASP A 46 3.82 16.06 6.19
N PRO A 47 3.60 16.86 7.25
CA PRO A 47 3.83 16.44 8.64
C PRO A 47 3.12 15.13 9.04
N LEU A 48 2.00 14.80 8.40
CA LEU A 48 1.25 13.57 8.67
C LEU A 48 1.96 12.29 8.19
N LEU A 49 3.01 12.42 7.36
CA LEU A 49 3.87 11.30 6.99
C LEU A 49 5.00 11.05 7.99
N LEU A 50 5.15 11.91 8.99
CA LEU A 50 6.13 11.72 10.06
C LEU A 50 5.60 10.75 11.12
N PRO A 51 6.50 10.11 11.91
CA PRO A 51 6.09 9.29 13.04
C PRO A 51 5.19 10.08 14.00
N ILE A 52 4.13 9.42 14.49
CA ILE A 52 3.26 9.98 15.52
C ILE A 52 4.07 10.03 16.84
N PRO A 53 4.14 11.19 17.51
CA PRO A 53 4.83 11.34 18.80
C PRO A 53 4.11 10.62 19.95
#